data_AF-A0A5C9BB29-F1
#
_entry.id   AF-A0A5C9BB29-F1
#
_cell.length_a   1.000
_cell.length_b   1.000
_cell.length_c   1.000
_cell.angle_alpha   90.00
_cell.angle_beta   90.00
_cell.angle_gamma   90.00
#
_symmetry.space_group_name_H-M   'P 1'
#
loop_
_entity.id
_entity.type
_entity.pdbx_description
1 polymer ?
#
loop_
_entity_poly.entity_id
_entity_poly.type
_entity_poly.pdbx_seq_one_letter_code
_entity_poly.pdbx_strand_id
1 'polypeptide(L)'
;MPPLLATARRSRSRRHRKTAEHNLQLLSHIAELHELGRPLLIGHSRKRFLKKLLGREVEERNAGTIGVSIALAEQGTEILRVHDVQATRDALLAWRTVLGPR
;
A
#
# COMPACT_ATOMS: atom_id res chain seq x y z
N MET A 1 -4.20 43.34 22.88
CA MET A 1 -5.02 42.13 23.07
C MET A 1 -5.21 41.42 21.73
N PRO A 2 -4.40 40.38 21.41
CA PRO A 2 -4.65 39.44 20.31
C PRO A 2 -5.67 38.36 20.76
N PRO A 3 -6.20 37.50 19.84
CA PRO A 3 -5.51 36.25 19.49
C PRO A 3 -5.49 36.02 17.96
N LEU A 4 -4.42 35.60 17.28
CA LEU A 4 -3.68 34.32 17.33
C LEU A 4 -4.60 33.08 17.24
N LEU A 5 -4.94 32.62 16.02
CA LEU A 5 -5.30 31.23 15.76
C LEU A 5 -4.96 30.83 14.31
N ALA A 6 -3.83 30.13 14.23
CA ALA A 6 -3.35 29.22 13.19
C ALA A 6 -4.29 28.91 12.01
N THR A 7 -4.03 29.50 10.85
CA THR A 7 -4.44 28.90 9.58
C THR A 7 -3.48 27.78 9.23
N ALA A 8 -4.01 26.56 9.25
CA ALA A 8 -3.32 25.30 9.04
C ALA A 8 -2.35 25.38 7.83
N ARG A 9 -1.06 25.16 8.11
CA ARG A 9 -0.08 24.76 7.08
C ARG A 9 -0.62 23.49 6.43
N ARG A 10 -1.24 23.61 5.26
CA ARG A 10 -1.47 22.47 4.36
C ARG A 10 -0.12 21.81 4.13
N SER A 11 0.12 20.69 4.80
CA SER A 11 1.29 19.86 4.56
C SER A 11 1.28 19.49 3.08
N ARG A 12 2.18 20.10 2.31
CA ARG A 12 2.43 19.74 0.91
C ARG A 12 3.10 18.37 0.90
N SER A 13 2.31 17.32 1.13
CA SER A 13 2.65 15.94 0.77
C SER A 13 2.96 15.97 -0.72
N ARG A 14 4.24 15.83 -1.08
CA ARG A 14 4.76 15.74 -2.45
C ARG A 14 3.79 14.93 -3.32
N ARG A 15 3.10 15.60 -4.26
CA ARG A 15 2.21 14.95 -5.23
C ARG A 15 3.07 14.13 -6.18
N HIS A 16 3.11 12.82 -6.00
CA HIS A 16 3.47 11.95 -7.11
C HIS A 16 2.39 12.08 -8.19
N ARG A 17 2.81 12.33 -9.43
CA ARG A 17 1.96 12.51 -10.63
C ARG A 17 1.39 11.16 -11.13
N LYS A 18 0.76 10.39 -10.25
CA LYS A 18 0.14 9.09 -10.61
C LYS A 18 -1.34 9.11 -10.18
N THR A 19 -2.23 8.84 -11.12
CA THR A 19 -3.68 8.71 -10.85
C THR A 19 -3.94 7.43 -10.03
N ALA A 20 -5.17 7.19 -9.57
CA ALA A 20 -5.43 5.92 -8.88
C ALA A 20 -5.26 4.75 -9.86
N GLU A 21 -5.76 4.96 -11.06
CA GLU A 21 -5.76 4.07 -12.20
C GLU A 21 -4.32 3.68 -12.57
N HIS A 22 -3.39 4.63 -12.67
CA HIS A 22 -1.97 4.33 -12.91
C HIS A 22 -1.34 3.50 -11.77
N ASN A 23 -1.73 3.73 -10.52
CA ASN A 23 -1.21 2.92 -9.41
C ASN A 23 -1.78 1.49 -9.49
N LEU A 24 -3.05 1.33 -9.81
CA LEU A 24 -3.68 0.02 -9.95
C LEU A 24 -3.08 -0.76 -11.12
N GLN A 25 -2.86 -0.13 -12.27
CA GLN A 25 -2.18 -0.74 -13.42
C GLN A 25 -0.76 -1.18 -13.09
N LEU A 26 0.01 -0.36 -12.38
CA LEU A 26 1.34 -0.77 -11.91
C LEU A 26 1.23 -1.95 -10.95
N LEU A 27 0.29 -1.90 -10.00
CA LEU A 27 0.12 -2.93 -8.99
C LEU A 27 -0.32 -4.28 -9.57
N SER A 28 -1.03 -4.28 -10.71
CA SER A 28 -1.51 -5.49 -11.38
C SER A 28 -0.47 -6.16 -12.28
N HIS A 29 0.64 -5.48 -12.60
CA HIS A 29 1.69 -5.96 -13.51
C HIS A 29 3.07 -5.95 -12.85
N ILE A 30 3.14 -6.14 -11.54
CA ILE A 30 4.42 -6.10 -10.81
C ILE A 30 5.34 -7.25 -11.15
N ALA A 31 4.77 -8.40 -11.50
CA ALA A 31 5.54 -9.57 -11.92
C ALA A 31 6.48 -9.27 -13.10
N GLU A 32 6.10 -8.35 -14.00
CA GLU A 32 6.95 -7.92 -15.14
C GLU A 32 8.23 -7.22 -14.67
N LEU A 33 8.20 -6.54 -13.51
CA LEU A 33 9.37 -5.86 -12.97
C LEU A 33 10.45 -6.83 -12.46
N HIS A 34 10.14 -8.12 -12.32
CA HIS A 34 11.15 -9.14 -12.00
C HIS A 34 12.17 -9.33 -13.12
N GLU A 35 11.86 -8.93 -14.36
CA GLU A 35 12.83 -8.93 -15.48
C GLU A 35 14.07 -8.08 -15.20
N LEU A 36 13.99 -7.14 -14.26
CA LEU A 36 15.13 -6.33 -13.81
C LEU A 36 16.18 -7.14 -13.03
N GLY A 37 15.89 -8.40 -12.67
CA GLY A 37 16.82 -9.29 -11.97
C GLY A 37 17.19 -8.80 -10.56
N ARG A 38 16.29 -8.07 -9.91
CA ARG A 38 16.50 -7.48 -8.57
C ARG A 38 15.27 -7.66 -7.69
N PRO A 39 15.44 -7.79 -6.36
CA PRO A 39 14.32 -7.83 -5.44
C PRO A 39 13.47 -6.57 -5.49
N LEU A 40 12.14 -6.73 -5.39
CA LEU A 40 11.18 -5.64 -5.41
C LEU A 40 10.77 -5.21 -4.00
N LEU A 41 10.82 -3.89 -3.77
CA LEU A 41 10.26 -3.26 -2.56
C LEU A 41 9.05 -2.40 -2.93
N ILE A 42 7.92 -2.69 -2.30
CA ILE A 42 6.65 -2.03 -2.62
C ILE A 42 6.03 -1.38 -1.38
N GLY A 43 5.84 -0.06 -1.47
CA GLY A 43 5.17 0.74 -0.45
C GLY A 43 3.79 1.18 -0.91
N HIS A 44 2.75 0.49 -0.46
CA HIS A 44 1.34 0.69 -0.83
C HIS A 44 0.45 1.14 0.35
N SER A 45 0.86 0.83 1.57
CA SER A 45 0.10 1.08 2.80
C SER A 45 -0.33 2.54 2.95
N ARG A 46 -1.62 2.75 3.28
CA ARG A 46 -2.27 4.06 3.51
C ARG A 46 -2.27 5.03 2.31
N LYS A 47 -1.87 4.60 1.11
CA LYS A 47 -1.81 5.46 -0.07
C LYS A 47 -3.20 5.96 -0.50
N ARG A 48 -3.20 7.11 -1.20
CA ARG A 48 -4.41 7.79 -1.69
C ARG A 48 -5.26 6.96 -2.65
N PHE A 49 -4.69 5.98 -3.37
CA PHE A 49 -5.50 5.11 -4.23
C PHE A 49 -6.51 4.29 -3.42
N LEU A 50 -6.14 3.84 -2.21
CA LEU A 50 -7.06 3.16 -1.29
C LEU A 50 -8.18 4.09 -0.81
N LYS A 51 -7.92 5.40 -0.65
CA LYS A 51 -9.00 6.39 -0.39
C LYS A 51 -10.02 6.40 -1.51
N LYS A 52 -9.53 6.46 -2.76
CA LYS A 52 -10.39 6.51 -3.94
C LYS A 52 -11.16 5.20 -4.15
N LEU A 53 -10.52 4.06 -3.90
CA LEU A 53 -11.13 2.74 -4.03
C LEU A 53 -12.19 2.46 -2.96
N LEU A 54 -11.90 2.78 -1.70
CA LEU A 54 -12.72 2.36 -0.56
C LEU A 54 -13.66 3.46 -0.03
N GLY A 55 -13.40 4.73 -0.36
CA GLY A 55 -14.13 5.88 0.19
C GLY A 55 -13.85 6.16 1.67
N ARG A 56 -12.86 5.51 2.28
CA ARG A 56 -12.59 5.56 3.73
C ARG A 56 -11.44 6.49 4.12
N GLU A 57 -11.38 6.92 5.39
CA GLU A 57 -10.23 7.68 5.91
C GLU A 57 -9.00 6.79 6.16
N VAL A 58 -7.84 7.39 6.47
CA VAL A 58 -6.54 6.70 6.46
C VAL A 58 -6.52 5.52 7.44
N GLU A 59 -7.14 5.73 8.60
CA GLU A 59 -7.20 4.83 9.75
C GLU A 59 -8.00 3.56 9.42
N GLU A 60 -8.95 3.66 8.49
CA GLU A 60 -9.88 2.59 8.11
C GLU A 60 -9.44 1.83 6.85
N ARG A 61 -8.25 2.14 6.30
CA ARG A 61 -7.71 1.50 5.09
C ARG A 61 -6.83 0.28 5.36
N ASN A 62 -6.77 -0.19 6.61
CA ASN A 62 -5.88 -1.30 6.97
C ASN A 62 -6.25 -2.59 6.24
N ALA A 63 -7.53 -2.97 6.25
CA ALA A 63 -8.02 -4.15 5.52
C ALA A 63 -7.70 -4.08 4.01
N GLY A 64 -7.87 -2.90 3.40
CA GLY A 64 -7.49 -2.68 2.00
C GLY A 64 -5.98 -2.79 1.76
N THR A 65 -5.16 -2.32 2.71
CA THR A 65 -3.70 -2.50 2.65
C THR A 65 -3.33 -3.98 2.69
N ILE A 66 -3.94 -4.76 3.58
CA ILE A 66 -3.71 -6.20 3.72
C ILE A 66 -4.10 -6.94 2.43
N GLY A 67 -5.27 -6.64 1.86
CA GLY A 67 -5.71 -7.26 0.60
C GLY A 67 -4.71 -7.03 -0.53
N VAL A 68 -4.20 -5.81 -0.67
CA VAL A 68 -3.17 -5.53 -1.69
C VAL A 68 -1.83 -6.17 -1.31
N SER A 69 -1.45 -6.26 -0.03
CA SER A 69 -0.24 -6.98 0.40
C SER A 69 -0.25 -8.45 -0.05
N ILE A 70 -1.38 -9.13 0.11
CA ILE A 70 -1.55 -10.53 -0.32
C ILE A 70 -1.39 -10.65 -1.83
N ALA A 71 -2.07 -9.79 -2.60
CA ALA A 71 -1.96 -9.79 -4.07
C ALA A 71 -0.53 -9.53 -4.57
N LEU A 72 0.23 -8.70 -3.86
CA LEU A 72 1.64 -8.43 -4.18
C LEU A 72 2.55 -9.60 -3.83
N ALA A 73 2.31 -10.25 -2.69
CA ALA A 73 3.04 -11.45 -2.29
C ALA A 73 2.79 -12.61 -3.26
N GLU A 74 1.57 -12.74 -3.77
CA GLU A 74 1.23 -13.72 -4.81
C GLU A 74 1.97 -13.48 -6.12
N GLN A 75 2.15 -12.21 -6.50
CA GLN A 75 2.95 -11.81 -7.66
C GLN A 75 4.47 -11.94 -7.44
N GLY A 76 4.91 -12.43 -6.27
CA GLY A 76 6.33 -12.69 -5.97
C GLY A 76 7.12 -11.52 -5.40
N THR A 77 6.45 -10.46 -4.93
CA THR A 77 7.14 -9.33 -4.27
C THR A 77 7.86 -9.77 -3.00
N GLU A 78 9.15 -9.45 -2.86
CA GLU A 78 9.98 -9.86 -1.73
C GLU A 78 9.84 -8.95 -0.51
N ILE A 79 9.66 -7.64 -0.71
CA ILE A 79 9.64 -6.67 0.39
C ILE A 79 8.39 -5.79 0.33
N LEU A 80 7.57 -5.85 1.38
CA LEU A 80 6.40 -5.00 1.56
C LEU A 80 6.65 -3.96 2.65
N ARG A 81 6.57 -2.67 2.30
CA ARG A 81 6.67 -1.56 3.25
C ARG A 81 5.28 -1.15 3.73
N VAL A 82 4.92 -1.60 4.93
CA VAL A 82 3.62 -1.35 5.57
C VAL A 82 3.74 -0.54 6.86
N HIS A 83 2.63 0.09 7.29
CA HIS A 83 2.58 0.78 8.59
C HIS A 83 2.15 -0.15 9.72
N ASP A 84 1.29 -1.13 9.44
CA ASP A 84 0.85 -2.16 10.40
C ASP A 84 1.51 -3.49 10.04
N VAL A 85 2.65 -3.74 10.69
CA VAL A 85 3.49 -4.91 10.42
C VAL A 85 2.82 -6.18 10.95
N GLN A 86 2.24 -6.12 12.15
CA GLN A 86 1.66 -7.28 12.81
C GLN A 86 0.49 -7.84 12.00
N ALA A 87 -0.50 -7.00 11.68
CA ALA A 87 -1.68 -7.46 10.94
C ALA A 87 -1.33 -7.96 9.53
N THR A 88 -0.37 -7.32 8.85
CA THR A 88 0.08 -7.76 7.53
C THR A 88 0.81 -9.10 7.61
N ARG A 89 1.69 -9.29 8.60
CA ARG A 89 2.43 -10.55 8.78
C ARG A 89 1.49 -11.71 9.08
N ASP A 90 0.53 -11.50 9.99
CA ASP A 90 -0.43 -12.54 10.37
C ASP A 90 -1.30 -12.96 9.17
N ALA A 91 -1.75 -11.99 8.37
CA ALA A 91 -2.50 -12.25 7.15
C ALA A 91 -1.67 -13.03 6.10
N LEU A 92 -0.41 -12.65 5.88
CA LEU A 92 0.48 -13.35 4.95
C LEU A 92 0.80 -14.78 5.41
N LEU A 93 1.00 -14.97 6.72
CA LEU A 93 1.20 -16.30 7.30
C LEU A 93 -0.03 -17.18 7.05
N ALA A 94 -1.22 -16.70 7.44
CA ALA A 94 -2.47 -17.43 7.26
C ALA A 94 -2.73 -17.75 5.78
N TRP A 95 -2.54 -16.77 4.89
CA TRP A 95 -2.66 -16.96 3.44
C TRP A 95 -1.70 -18.03 2.90
N ARG A 96 -0.41 -17.97 3.26
CA ARG A 96 0.58 -18.98 2.83
C ARG A 96 0.25 -20.37 3.36
N THR A 97 -0.22 -20.48 4.60
CA THR A 97 -0.59 -21.77 5.19
C THR A 97 -1.72 -22.45 4.42
N VAL A 98 -2.70 -21.69 3.93
CA VAL A 98 -3.81 -22.25 3.12
C VAL A 98 -3.34 -22.76 1.77
N LEU A 99 -2.37 -22.08 1.13
CA LEU A 99 -1.89 -22.45 -0.20
C LEU A 99 -0.81 -23.53 -0.22
N GLY A 100 -0.26 -23.89 0.95
CA GLY A 100 0.83 -24.86 1.06
C GLY A 100 2.20 -24.32 0.65
N PRO A 101 3.28 -25.10 0.83
CA PRO A 101 4.59 -24.74 0.31
C PRO A 101 4.53 -24.68 -1.23
N ARG A 102 4.86 -23.51 -1.78
CA ARG A 102 5.10 -23.33 -3.23
C ARG A 102 6.59 -23.53 -3.50
#